data_AF-V4PFL0-F1
#
_entry.id   AF-V4PFL0-F1
#
_cell.length_a   1.000
_cell.length_b   1.000
_cell.length_c   1.000
_cell.angle_alpha   90.00
_cell.angle_beta   90.00
_cell.angle_gamma   90.00
#
_symmetry.space_group_name_H-M   'P 1'
#
loop_
_entity.id
_entity.type
_entity.pdbx_description
1 polymer ?
#
loop_
_entity_poly.entity_id
_entity_poly.type
_entity_poly.pdbx_seq_one_letter_code
_entity_poly.pdbx_strand_id
1 'polypeptide(L)'
;MLRPAIFALMLGMSLPATGQTAVPATSTISHEPYFADLVDRAGKLKAQTERLSASPALSLLERPDFKTYTQQIRALSDGDLQGHLALKKRGTDNDLKCIMKGLSLDLNIKMDAILASKSDADLGRALGNMAALLRDNIDVIVTPATADSGLDCVIEFGNT
;
A
#
# COMPACT_ATOMS: atom_id res chain seq x y z
N MET A 1 36.65 25.33 -67.02
CA MET A 1 35.96 24.06 -66.73
C MET A 1 36.70 23.39 -65.57
N LEU A 2 36.24 23.58 -64.33
CA LEU A 2 36.94 23.15 -63.11
C LEU A 2 36.07 22.10 -62.38
N ARG A 3 36.71 20.98 -62.00
CA ARG A 3 36.09 19.73 -61.52
C ARG A 3 35.53 19.88 -60.08
N PRO A 4 34.45 19.17 -59.71
CA PRO A 4 33.80 19.34 -58.40
C PRO A 4 34.49 18.56 -57.28
N ALA A 5 34.36 19.10 -56.07
CA ALA A 5 34.83 18.54 -54.81
C ALA A 5 33.97 17.34 -54.34
N ILE A 6 34.62 16.32 -53.80
CA ILE A 6 33.98 15.17 -53.15
C ILE A 6 33.83 15.49 -51.66
N PHE A 7 32.60 15.66 -51.20
CA PHE A 7 32.23 15.68 -49.79
C PHE A 7 32.04 14.23 -49.31
N ALA A 8 32.88 13.76 -48.39
CA ALA A 8 32.70 12.48 -47.71
C ALA A 8 31.90 12.70 -46.42
N LEU A 9 30.62 12.31 -46.43
CA LEU A 9 29.74 12.31 -45.27
C LEU A 9 29.86 10.94 -44.57
N MET A 10 30.56 10.88 -43.43
CA MET A 10 30.60 9.68 -42.58
C MET A 10 29.33 9.63 -41.73
N LEU A 11 28.41 8.75 -42.10
CA LEU A 11 27.17 8.46 -41.37
C LEU A 11 27.50 7.56 -40.16
N GLY A 12 27.45 8.13 -38.95
CA GLY A 12 27.55 7.36 -37.72
C GLY A 12 26.29 6.53 -37.50
N MET A 13 26.41 5.20 -37.63
CA MET A 13 25.37 4.26 -37.19
C MET A 13 25.25 4.31 -35.66
N SER A 14 24.21 4.98 -35.17
CA SER A 14 23.75 4.83 -33.79
C SER A 14 22.93 3.55 -33.68
N LEU A 15 23.45 2.54 -33.00
CA LEU A 15 22.70 1.35 -32.61
C LEU A 15 21.66 1.74 -31.53
N PRO A 16 20.40 1.25 -31.62
CA PRO A 16 19.44 1.49 -30.57
C PRO A 16 19.80 0.61 -29.37
N ALA A 17 20.17 1.22 -28.25
CA ALA A 17 20.24 0.54 -26.97
C ALA A 17 18.81 0.18 -26.54
N THR A 18 18.41 -1.08 -26.75
CA THR A 18 17.18 -1.62 -26.16
C THR A 18 17.43 -1.81 -24.66
N GLY A 19 17.24 -0.73 -23.88
CA GLY A 19 17.16 -0.81 -22.43
C GLY A 19 15.94 -1.64 -22.06
N GLN A 20 16.15 -2.93 -21.75
CA GLN A 20 15.15 -3.72 -21.04
C GLN A 20 14.98 -3.06 -19.68
N THR A 21 13.86 -2.37 -19.50
CA THR A 21 13.45 -1.85 -18.20
C THR A 21 13.22 -3.06 -17.32
N ALA A 22 14.12 -3.31 -16.35
CA ALA A 22 13.95 -4.37 -15.40
C ALA A 22 12.62 -4.14 -14.67
N VAL A 23 11.70 -5.10 -14.75
CA VAL A 23 10.48 -5.08 -13.96
C VAL A 23 10.93 -5.07 -12.49
N PRO A 24 10.46 -4.12 -11.65
CA PRO A 24 10.80 -4.13 -10.24
C PRO A 24 10.42 -5.50 -9.66
N ALA A 25 11.35 -6.14 -8.95
CA ALA A 25 11.04 -7.37 -8.25
C ALA A 25 9.89 -7.09 -7.26
N THR A 26 8.94 -8.01 -7.15
CA THR A 26 7.96 -8.02 -6.06
C THR A 26 8.51 -8.84 -4.89
N SER A 27 8.09 -8.50 -3.67
CA SER A 27 8.46 -9.27 -2.48
C SER A 27 7.99 -10.72 -2.62
N THR A 28 8.83 -11.69 -2.25
CA THR A 28 8.44 -13.10 -2.24
C THR A 28 7.26 -13.37 -1.32
N ILE A 29 7.15 -12.59 -0.23
CA ILE A 29 6.07 -12.71 0.74
C ILE A 29 4.70 -12.38 0.12
N SER A 30 4.67 -11.47 -0.86
CA SER A 30 3.43 -11.05 -1.53
C SER A 30 2.79 -12.16 -2.36
N HIS A 31 3.55 -13.20 -2.71
CA HIS A 31 3.03 -14.37 -3.41
C HIS A 31 2.57 -15.48 -2.46
N GLU A 32 2.83 -15.38 -1.16
CA GLU A 32 2.29 -16.32 -0.19
C GLU A 32 0.77 -16.12 -0.08
N PRO A 33 -0.05 -17.20 -0.12
CA PRO A 33 -1.51 -17.07 -0.22
C PRO A 33 -2.16 -16.19 0.84
N TYR A 34 -1.61 -16.20 2.06
CA TYR A 34 -2.10 -15.38 3.15
C TYR A 34 -1.91 -13.88 2.89
N PHE A 35 -0.70 -13.47 2.50
CA PHE A 35 -0.38 -12.05 2.27
C PHE A 35 -0.97 -11.54 0.95
N ALA A 36 -1.07 -12.41 -0.06
CA ALA A 36 -1.79 -12.10 -1.29
C ALA A 36 -3.28 -11.78 -1.02
N ASP A 37 -3.94 -12.53 -0.13
CA ASP A 37 -5.32 -12.22 0.28
C ASP A 37 -5.44 -10.86 0.99
N LEU A 38 -4.48 -10.52 1.87
CA LEU A 38 -4.44 -9.21 2.52
C LEU A 38 -4.34 -8.07 1.50
N VAL A 39 -3.43 -8.20 0.53
CA VAL A 39 -3.27 -7.23 -0.57
C VAL A 39 -4.56 -7.08 -1.38
N ASP A 40 -5.19 -8.18 -1.76
CA ASP A 40 -6.45 -8.16 -2.52
C ASP A 40 -7.59 -7.47 -1.75
N ARG A 41 -7.69 -7.76 -0.45
CA ARG A 41 -8.70 -7.15 0.44
C ARG A 41 -8.45 -5.67 0.64
N ALA A 42 -7.21 -5.28 0.90
CA ALA A 42 -6.79 -3.88 1.01
C ALA A 42 -7.08 -3.12 -0.29
N GLY A 43 -6.81 -3.72 -1.45
CA GLY A 43 -7.11 -3.14 -2.77
C GLY A 43 -8.60 -2.89 -3.01
N LYS A 44 -9.45 -3.88 -2.69
CA LYS A 44 -10.91 -3.74 -2.78
C LYS A 44 -11.44 -2.65 -1.86
N LEU A 45 -10.95 -2.62 -0.61
CA LEU A 45 -11.33 -1.62 0.38
C LEU A 45 -10.86 -0.23 -0.03
N LYS A 46 -9.63 -0.08 -0.52
CA LYS A 46 -9.11 1.20 -1.03
C LYS A 46 -10.02 1.77 -2.13
N ALA A 47 -10.34 0.95 -3.14
CA ALA A 47 -11.21 1.39 -4.23
C ALA A 47 -12.64 1.74 -3.76
N GLN A 48 -13.13 1.11 -2.69
CA GLN A 48 -14.39 1.50 -2.05
C GLN A 48 -14.25 2.82 -1.30
N THR A 49 -13.19 3.00 -0.51
CA THR A 49 -12.92 4.23 0.23
C THR A 49 -12.76 5.43 -0.69
N GLU A 50 -12.08 5.26 -1.83
CA GLU A 50 -11.93 6.33 -2.84
C GLU A 50 -13.28 6.75 -3.42
N ARG A 51 -14.17 5.80 -3.71
CA ARG A 51 -15.55 6.10 -4.15
C ARG A 51 -16.35 6.84 -3.09
N LEU A 52 -16.24 6.44 -1.82
CA LEU A 52 -16.88 7.15 -0.71
C LEU A 52 -16.33 8.58 -0.57
N SER A 53 -15.01 8.75 -0.73
CA SER A 53 -14.35 10.06 -0.61
C SER A 53 -14.65 11.03 -1.76
N ALA A 54 -15.07 10.53 -2.92
CA ALA A 54 -15.38 11.37 -4.08
C ALA A 54 -16.69 12.17 -3.91
N SER A 55 -17.56 11.77 -2.98
CA SER A 55 -18.79 12.47 -2.65
C SER A 55 -19.12 12.26 -1.17
N PRO A 56 -18.33 12.85 -0.26
CA PRO A 56 -18.48 12.61 1.15
C PRO A 56 -19.78 13.26 1.65
N ALA A 57 -20.56 12.47 2.38
CA ALA A 57 -21.78 12.93 3.04
C ALA A 57 -21.94 12.17 4.36
N LEU A 58 -22.23 12.85 5.46
CA LEU A 58 -22.42 12.19 6.77
C LEU A 58 -23.53 11.12 6.74
N SER A 59 -24.53 11.28 5.87
CA SER A 59 -25.57 10.28 5.64
C SER A 59 -25.03 8.93 5.14
N LEU A 60 -23.79 8.87 4.62
CA LEU A 60 -23.12 7.62 4.29
C LEU A 60 -22.98 6.71 5.52
N LEU A 61 -22.72 7.28 6.69
CA LEU A 61 -22.46 6.53 7.93
C LEU A 61 -23.70 5.75 8.42
N GLU A 62 -24.88 6.18 8.00
CA GLU A 62 -26.17 5.56 8.38
C GLU A 62 -26.54 4.38 7.48
N ARG A 63 -25.84 4.19 6.35
CA ARG A 63 -26.20 3.18 5.37
C ARG A 63 -25.81 1.77 5.85
N PRO A 64 -26.63 0.74 5.58
CA PRO A 64 -26.29 -0.65 5.93
C PRO A 64 -24.98 -1.15 5.31
N ASP A 65 -24.66 -0.75 4.08
CA ASP A 65 -23.42 -1.14 3.41
C ASP A 65 -22.18 -0.48 4.02
N PHE A 66 -22.35 0.67 4.68
CA PHE A 66 -21.27 1.31 5.44
C PHE A 66 -20.90 0.52 6.71
N LYS A 67 -21.89 -0.14 7.34
CA LYS A 67 -21.62 -1.07 8.45
C LYS A 67 -20.78 -2.26 7.97
N THR A 68 -21.10 -2.83 6.80
CA THR A 68 -20.31 -3.90 6.19
C THR A 68 -18.89 -3.44 5.87
N TYR A 69 -18.73 -2.25 5.29
CA TYR A 69 -17.43 -1.63 5.04
C TYR A 69 -16.60 -1.51 6.33
N THR A 70 -17.23 -1.03 7.42
CA THR A 70 -16.58 -0.91 8.73
C THR A 70 -16.08 -2.28 9.22
N GLN A 71 -16.90 -3.33 9.13
CA GLN A 71 -16.51 -4.68 9.53
C GLN A 71 -15.36 -5.22 8.70
N GLN A 72 -15.33 -4.94 7.39
CA GLN A 72 -14.27 -5.38 6.50
C GLN A 72 -12.93 -4.68 6.80
N ILE A 73 -12.94 -3.39 7.15
CA ILE A 73 -11.74 -2.67 7.61
C ILE A 73 -11.21 -3.31 8.91
N ARG A 74 -12.08 -3.60 9.89
CA ARG A 74 -11.66 -4.26 11.14
C ARG A 74 -11.12 -5.66 10.89
N ALA A 75 -11.75 -6.42 10.01
CA ALA A 75 -11.26 -7.74 9.63
C ALA A 75 -9.90 -7.67 8.89
N LEU A 76 -9.63 -6.60 8.13
CA LEU A 76 -8.31 -6.39 7.51
C LEU A 76 -7.25 -6.12 8.59
N SER A 77 -7.57 -5.24 9.54
CA SER A 77 -6.73 -4.95 10.70
C SER A 77 -6.38 -6.20 11.51
N ASP A 78 -7.36 -7.08 11.77
CA ASP A 78 -7.12 -8.36 12.44
C ASP A 78 -6.19 -9.26 11.59
N GLY A 79 -6.37 -9.26 10.26
CA GLY A 79 -5.50 -9.95 9.32
C GLY A 79 -4.06 -9.42 9.35
N ASP A 80 -3.86 -8.11 9.43
CA ASP A 80 -2.52 -7.53 9.54
C ASP A 80 -1.84 -7.93 10.85
N LEU A 81 -2.60 -7.97 11.96
CA LEU A 81 -2.09 -8.45 13.25
C LEU A 81 -1.69 -9.93 13.18
N GLN A 82 -2.50 -10.77 12.55
CA GLN A 82 -2.14 -12.19 12.34
C GLN A 82 -0.91 -12.32 11.43
N GLY A 83 -0.75 -11.46 10.43
CA GLY A 83 0.46 -11.37 9.63
C GLY A 83 1.68 -11.03 10.47
N HIS A 84 1.61 -9.99 11.31
CA HIS A 84 2.65 -9.65 12.29
C HIS A 84 3.06 -10.88 13.14
N LEU A 85 2.08 -11.59 13.72
CA LEU A 85 2.33 -12.75 14.57
C LEU A 85 2.99 -13.90 13.80
N ALA A 86 2.56 -14.15 12.57
CA ALA A 86 3.14 -15.16 11.70
C ALA A 86 4.62 -14.85 11.38
N LEU A 87 4.93 -13.60 11.00
CA LEU A 87 6.29 -13.16 10.69
C LEU A 87 7.19 -13.20 11.93
N LYS A 88 6.69 -12.70 13.06
CA LYS A 88 7.38 -12.76 14.35
C LYS A 88 7.76 -14.20 14.73
N LYS A 89 6.85 -15.16 14.55
CA LYS A 89 7.10 -16.57 14.84
C LYS A 89 8.20 -17.18 13.94
N ARG A 90 8.29 -16.75 12.67
CA ARG A 90 9.32 -17.22 11.73
C ARG A 90 10.69 -16.60 12.01
N GLY A 91 10.75 -15.47 12.71
CA GLY A 91 12.00 -14.76 12.99
C GLY A 91 12.63 -14.10 11.76
N THR A 92 11.84 -13.86 10.71
CA THR A 92 12.27 -13.27 9.43
C THR A 92 11.49 -11.98 9.13
N ASP A 93 11.81 -11.38 7.99
CA ASP A 93 11.08 -10.30 7.30
C ASP A 93 11.28 -8.89 7.88
N ASN A 94 12.42 -8.70 8.57
CA ASN A 94 12.96 -7.39 8.97
C ASN A 94 11.90 -6.49 9.62
N ASP A 95 11.72 -5.26 9.13
CA ASP A 95 10.77 -4.30 9.66
C ASP A 95 9.31 -4.63 9.30
N LEU A 96 9.06 -5.50 8.31
CA LEU A 96 7.69 -5.81 7.82
C LEU A 96 6.81 -6.31 8.96
N LYS A 97 7.34 -7.15 9.85
CA LYS A 97 6.59 -7.63 11.02
C LYS A 97 6.09 -6.47 11.87
N CYS A 98 6.90 -5.44 12.12
CA CYS A 98 6.51 -4.31 12.96
C CYS A 98 5.58 -3.35 12.20
N ILE A 99 5.83 -3.15 10.90
CA ILE A 99 4.96 -2.40 10.01
C ILE A 99 3.54 -2.98 10.00
N MET A 100 3.39 -4.31 9.89
CA MET A 100 2.06 -4.95 9.93
C MET A 100 1.33 -4.72 11.25
N LYS A 101 2.04 -4.71 12.39
CA LYS A 101 1.45 -4.33 13.68
C LYS A 101 0.99 -2.88 13.66
N GLY A 102 1.81 -1.96 13.14
CA GLY A 102 1.46 -0.54 12.98
C GLY A 102 0.21 -0.36 12.11
N LEU A 103 0.14 -1.02 10.95
CA LEU A 103 -1.02 -0.99 10.05
C LEU A 103 -2.30 -1.48 10.72
N SER A 104 -2.22 -2.59 11.46
CA SER A 104 -3.36 -3.12 12.22
C SER A 104 -3.94 -2.07 13.18
N LEU A 105 -3.08 -1.38 13.92
CA LEU A 105 -3.49 -0.33 14.86
C LEU A 105 -4.04 0.89 14.13
N ASP A 106 -3.34 1.35 13.09
CA ASP A 106 -3.73 2.54 12.34
C ASP A 106 -5.06 2.37 11.60
N LEU A 107 -5.36 1.19 11.05
CA LEU A 107 -6.65 0.91 10.40
C LEU A 107 -7.80 1.13 11.38
N ASN A 108 -7.64 0.68 12.61
CA ASN A 108 -8.63 0.90 13.67
C ASN A 108 -8.79 2.39 13.98
N ILE A 109 -7.67 3.10 14.20
CA ILE A 109 -7.65 4.54 14.50
C ILE A 109 -8.32 5.36 13.37
N LYS A 110 -7.98 5.08 12.11
CA LYS A 110 -8.55 5.79 10.96
C LYS A 110 -10.03 5.48 10.79
N MET A 111 -10.47 4.24 11.09
CA MET A 111 -11.89 3.89 11.05
C MET A 111 -12.67 4.62 12.14
N ASP A 112 -12.12 4.72 13.35
CA ASP A 112 -12.74 5.51 14.43
C ASP A 112 -12.85 6.99 14.08
N ALA A 113 -11.84 7.56 13.42
CA ALA A 113 -11.88 8.94 12.93
C ALA A 113 -12.99 9.17 11.88
N ILE A 114 -13.20 8.21 10.97
CA ILE A 114 -14.32 8.26 10.02
C ILE A 114 -15.66 8.26 10.76
N LEU A 115 -15.84 7.35 11.72
CA LEU A 115 -17.09 7.25 12.50
C LEU A 115 -17.34 8.48 13.39
N ALA A 116 -16.28 9.14 13.84
CA ALA A 116 -16.35 10.34 14.68
C ALA A 116 -16.47 11.66 13.90
N SER A 117 -16.53 11.61 12.57
CA SER A 117 -16.60 12.81 11.73
C SER A 117 -17.89 13.60 11.98
N LYS A 118 -17.78 14.93 12.03
CA LYS A 118 -18.89 15.84 12.38
C LYS A 118 -19.36 16.73 11.24
N SER A 119 -18.70 16.63 10.09
CA SER A 119 -19.03 17.36 8.86
C SER A 119 -18.64 16.52 7.65
N ASP A 120 -19.25 16.82 6.49
CA ASP A 120 -18.89 16.18 5.22
C ASP A 120 -17.41 16.41 4.87
N ALA A 121 -16.86 17.57 5.22
CA ALA A 121 -15.45 17.90 5.01
C ALA A 121 -14.51 17.07 5.89
N ASP A 122 -14.87 16.87 7.17
CA ASP A 122 -14.10 16.01 8.08
C ASP A 122 -14.14 14.56 7.62
N LEU A 123 -15.33 14.09 7.21
CA LEU A 123 -15.52 12.76 6.67
C LEU A 123 -14.68 12.54 5.40
N GLY A 124 -14.70 13.49 4.47
CA GLY A 124 -13.87 13.44 3.26
C GLY A 124 -12.38 13.32 3.57
N ARG A 125 -11.87 14.09 4.55
CA ARG A 125 -10.48 14.01 5.01
C ARG A 125 -10.16 12.67 5.66
N ALA A 126 -11.05 12.17 6.52
CA ALA A 126 -10.87 10.90 7.21
C ALA A 126 -10.87 9.72 6.21
N LEU A 127 -11.76 9.73 5.23
CA LEU A 127 -11.80 8.75 4.12
C LEU A 127 -10.52 8.83 3.28
N GLY A 128 -10.03 10.04 2.95
CA GLY A 128 -8.77 10.20 2.23
C GLY A 128 -7.57 9.62 2.98
N ASN A 129 -7.49 9.85 4.30
CA ASN A 129 -6.45 9.26 5.14
C ASN A 129 -6.54 7.72 5.19
N MET A 130 -7.75 7.17 5.25
CA MET A 130 -7.96 5.72 5.18
C MET A 130 -7.54 5.14 3.82
N ALA A 131 -7.85 5.82 2.71
CA ALA A 131 -7.44 5.37 1.38
C ALA A 131 -5.91 5.37 1.23
N ALA A 132 -5.22 6.36 1.78
CA ALA A 132 -3.77 6.41 1.82
C ALA A 132 -3.20 5.25 2.64
N LEU A 133 -3.74 4.98 3.83
CA LEU A 133 -3.31 3.86 4.67
C LEU A 133 -3.53 2.50 3.99
N LEU A 134 -4.66 2.30 3.29
CA LEU A 134 -4.94 1.07 2.55
C LEU A 134 -4.00 0.86 1.36
N ARG A 135 -3.53 1.96 0.73
CA ARG A 135 -2.45 1.89 -0.26
C ARG A 135 -1.15 1.47 0.42
N ASP A 136 -0.79 2.09 1.54
CA ASP A 136 0.45 1.78 2.25
C ASP A 136 0.46 0.31 2.73
N ASN A 137 -0.70 -0.23 3.15
CA ASN A 137 -0.87 -1.65 3.47
C ASN A 137 -0.49 -2.58 2.31
N ILE A 138 -0.91 -2.24 1.09
CA ILE A 138 -0.53 -2.99 -0.12
C ILE A 138 0.97 -2.82 -0.38
N ASP A 139 1.44 -1.58 -0.41
CA ASP A 139 2.80 -1.22 -0.83
C ASP A 139 3.85 -1.93 0.03
N VAL A 140 3.65 -2.01 1.35
CA VAL A 140 4.63 -2.65 2.24
C VAL A 140 4.70 -4.17 2.09
N ILE A 141 3.63 -4.82 1.62
CA ILE A 141 3.62 -6.26 1.36
C ILE A 141 4.25 -6.57 0.01
N VAL A 142 3.93 -5.79 -1.03
CA VAL A 142 4.37 -6.07 -2.41
C VAL A 142 5.79 -5.57 -2.69
N THR A 143 6.26 -4.55 -1.97
CA THR A 143 7.60 -4.00 -2.15
C THR A 143 8.63 -4.95 -1.53
N PRO A 144 9.70 -5.32 -2.25
CA PRO A 144 10.79 -6.10 -1.67
C PRO A 144 11.30 -5.48 -0.37
N ALA A 145 11.49 -6.30 0.65
CA ALA A 145 12.08 -5.84 1.90
C ALA A 145 13.53 -5.41 1.67
N THR A 146 13.76 -4.09 1.63
CA THR A 146 15.11 -3.50 1.54
C THR A 146 15.55 -2.83 2.83
N ALA A 147 14.64 -2.65 3.78
CA ALA A 147 14.89 -2.01 5.07
C ALA A 147 14.94 -3.05 6.20
N ASP A 148 15.93 -2.87 7.07
CA ASP A 148 16.04 -3.50 8.38
C ASP A 148 16.59 -2.45 9.34
N SER A 149 15.71 -1.92 10.18
CA SER A 149 16.07 -0.93 11.20
C SER A 149 16.79 -1.57 12.41
N GLY A 150 16.78 -2.91 12.52
CA GLY A 150 17.23 -3.62 13.72
C GLY A 150 16.31 -3.41 14.93
N LEU A 151 15.14 -2.78 14.75
CA LEU A 151 14.19 -2.54 15.83
C LEU A 151 13.29 -3.75 16.05
N ASP A 152 13.09 -4.09 17.33
CA ASP A 152 12.04 -5.01 17.73
C ASP A 152 10.75 -4.22 18.00
N CYS A 153 9.61 -4.80 17.62
CA CYS A 153 8.31 -4.17 17.72
C CYS A 153 7.91 -3.87 19.18
N VAL A 154 8.60 -4.49 20.15
CA VAL A 154 8.48 -4.18 21.58
C VAL A 154 8.91 -2.73 21.87
N ILE A 155 9.95 -2.25 21.20
CA ILE A 155 10.47 -0.89 21.40
C ILE A 155 9.49 0.14 20.82
N GLU A 156 8.91 -0.15 19.65
CA GLU A 156 8.01 0.79 18.96
C GLU A 156 6.58 0.81 19.51
N PHE A 157 6.08 -0.33 19.97
CA PHE A 157 4.64 -0.50 20.27
C PHE A 157 4.35 -1.13 21.64
N GLY A 158 5.36 -1.36 22.49
CA GLY A 158 5.21 -2.00 23.79
C GLY A 158 4.84 -3.50 23.73
N ASN A 159 4.77 -4.14 24.90
CA ASN A 159 4.33 -5.54 25.02
C ASN A 159 2.82 -5.64 24.76
N THR A 160 2.46 -6.34 23.68
CA THR A 160 1.09 -6.74 23.35
C THR A 160 1.06 -8.23 23.10
#